data_AF-A0A7C3Q4C9-F1
#
_entry.id   AF-A0A7C3Q4C9-F1
#
_cell.length_a   1.000
_cell.length_b   1.000
_cell.length_c   1.000
_cell.angle_alpha   90.00
_cell.angle_beta   90.00
_cell.angle_gamma   90.00
#
_symmetry.space_group_name_H-M   'P 1'
#
loop_
_entity.id
_entity.type
_entity.pdbx_description
1 polymer ?
#
loop_
_entity_poly.entity_id
_entity_poly.type
_entity_poly.pdbx_seq_one_letter_code
_entity_poly.pdbx_strand_id
1 'polypeptide(L)'
;MAMKRTLIGIGVAAAVLILATGAAALAIRLGWSAPPWLGLLGGQRSVARVDAGLFCKEHGVPEKFCTLCHEELKSRLVLCKEHGLPEEICTLCHPDAEAKYGLTMICKEHGLPGHLCPKCHPALLGGEVKSDWCPLHGVPLSLCTRCAPELAKTLPCCEAHGVPVTLCTACRPELARGLKTCPHRLPVAFCRDPSCEGLLGAARSKESKVDLPVVRLAGADIARKAGIEMSPAAVGTIEPSVKGAGEVGYDETRLSRVRARVPGVLVEVLVTEGDQVEKGQVLAVIDSAALGEAKADYLAALPMVSLWAGTLERNSALLDKGIAAQKTLLEAESELRRAEAEQLKARQRLRNLGLEDEHLAR
;
A
#
# COMPACT_ATOMS: atom_id res chain seq x y z
N MET A 1 -58.31 -45.82 -35.23
CA MET A 1 -57.01 -45.22 -35.60
C MET A 1 -56.39 -44.30 -34.52
N ALA A 2 -56.98 -44.14 -33.31
CA ALA A 2 -56.44 -43.25 -32.27
C ALA A 2 -55.38 -43.90 -31.34
N MET A 3 -55.45 -45.21 -31.06
CA MET A 3 -54.52 -45.88 -30.14
C MET A 3 -53.09 -46.08 -30.67
N LYS A 4 -52.87 -46.02 -31.99
CA LYS A 4 -51.53 -46.25 -32.57
C LYS A 4 -50.62 -45.01 -32.45
N ARG A 5 -51.19 -43.81 -32.29
CA ARG A 5 -50.45 -42.54 -32.15
C ARG A 5 -49.95 -42.31 -30.72
N THR A 6 -50.67 -42.79 -29.71
CA THR A 6 -50.27 -42.66 -28.30
C THR A 6 -49.11 -43.59 -27.93
N LEU A 7 -49.08 -44.82 -28.46
CA LEU A 7 -47.97 -45.75 -28.24
C LEU A 7 -46.65 -45.29 -28.89
N ILE A 8 -46.71 -44.64 -30.05
CA ILE A 8 -45.52 -44.08 -30.71
C ILE A 8 -45.00 -42.86 -29.92
N GLY A 9 -45.89 -42.02 -29.38
CA GLY A 9 -45.48 -40.86 -28.57
C GLY A 9 -44.77 -41.24 -27.27
N ILE A 10 -45.23 -42.30 -26.59
CA ILE A 10 -44.59 -42.80 -25.37
C ILE A 10 -43.23 -43.43 -25.68
N GLY A 11 -43.12 -44.18 -26.78
CA GLY A 11 -41.84 -44.76 -27.22
C GLY A 11 -40.77 -43.71 -27.54
N VAL A 12 -41.17 -42.61 -28.18
CA VAL A 12 -40.25 -41.50 -28.50
C VAL A 12 -39.81 -40.76 -27.23
N ALA A 13 -40.72 -40.52 -26.29
CA ALA A 13 -40.39 -39.86 -25.02
C ALA A 13 -39.42 -40.70 -24.16
N ALA A 14 -39.62 -42.01 -24.10
CA ALA A 14 -38.71 -42.92 -23.39
C ALA A 14 -37.32 -42.98 -24.05
N ALA A 15 -37.24 -43.00 -25.39
CA ALA A 15 -35.97 -43.00 -26.12
C ALA A 15 -35.17 -41.70 -25.90
N VAL A 16 -35.84 -40.54 -25.84
CA VAL A 16 -35.19 -39.25 -25.56
C VAL A 16 -34.63 -39.20 -24.13
N LEU A 17 -35.36 -39.74 -23.14
CA LEU A 17 -34.88 -39.79 -21.76
C LEU A 17 -33.65 -40.68 -21.61
N ILE A 18 -33.65 -41.85 -22.26
CA ILE A 18 -32.52 -42.79 -22.21
C ILE A 18 -31.28 -42.19 -22.87
N LEU A 19 -31.42 -41.55 -24.04
CA LEU A 19 -30.32 -40.85 -24.71
C LEU A 19 -29.77 -39.68 -23.88
N ALA A 20 -30.63 -38.91 -23.20
CA ALA A 20 -30.21 -37.82 -22.32
C ALA A 20 -29.43 -38.32 -21.10
N THR A 21 -29.88 -39.41 -20.46
CA THR A 21 -29.16 -40.02 -19.33
C THR A 21 -27.84 -40.68 -19.76
N GLY A 22 -27.79 -41.29 -20.95
CA GLY A 22 -26.57 -41.86 -21.52
C GLY A 22 -25.53 -40.79 -21.85
N ALA A 23 -25.96 -39.65 -22.41
CA ALA A 23 -25.08 -38.51 -22.69
C ALA A 23 -24.54 -37.88 -21.39
N ALA A 24 -25.35 -37.76 -20.35
CA ALA A 24 -24.92 -37.27 -19.04
C ALA A 24 -23.90 -38.21 -18.37
N ALA A 25 -24.12 -39.52 -18.43
CA ALA A 25 -23.18 -40.51 -17.88
C ALA A 25 -21.85 -40.54 -18.67
N LEU A 26 -21.89 -40.34 -19.99
CA LEU A 26 -20.70 -40.26 -20.84
C LEU A 26 -19.91 -38.95 -20.60
N ALA A 27 -20.60 -37.82 -20.41
CA ALA A 27 -19.97 -36.53 -20.08
C ALA A 27 -19.24 -36.56 -18.73
N ILE A 28 -19.82 -37.24 -17.72
CA ILE A 28 -19.17 -37.44 -16.41
C ILE A 28 -17.94 -38.35 -16.55
N ARG A 29 -18.01 -39.44 -17.34
CA ARG A 29 -16.86 -40.32 -17.59
C ARG A 29 -15.74 -39.66 -18.37
N LEU A 30 -16.05 -38.69 -19.23
CA LEU A 30 -15.09 -37.92 -20.01
C LEU A 30 -14.58 -36.66 -19.28
N GLY A 31 -14.95 -36.46 -18.01
CA GLY A 31 -14.44 -35.36 -17.19
C GLY A 31 -14.95 -33.98 -17.60
N TRP A 32 -16.06 -33.89 -18.31
CA TRP A 32 -16.64 -32.62 -18.72
C TRP A 32 -17.34 -31.96 -17.52
N SER A 33 -16.85 -30.80 -17.08
CA SER A 33 -17.47 -30.02 -16.01
C SER A 33 -18.78 -29.38 -16.48
N ALA A 34 -19.77 -29.32 -15.58
CA ALA A 34 -21.08 -28.76 -15.89
C ALA A 34 -20.98 -27.26 -16.26
N PRO A 35 -21.79 -26.79 -17.24
CA PRO A 35 -21.73 -25.41 -17.68
C PRO A 35 -22.27 -24.42 -16.61
N PRO A 36 -21.73 -23.20 -16.53
CA PRO A 36 -21.98 -22.25 -15.43
C PRO A 36 -23.45 -21.87 -15.20
N TRP A 37 -24.29 -21.96 -16.22
CA TRP A 37 -25.70 -21.57 -16.14
C TRP A 37 -26.55 -22.51 -15.27
N LEU A 38 -26.08 -23.71 -14.95
CA LEU A 38 -26.77 -24.65 -14.05
C LEU A 38 -26.82 -24.16 -12.59
N GLY A 39 -25.97 -23.20 -12.21
CA GLY A 39 -25.94 -22.59 -10.87
C GLY A 39 -27.07 -21.58 -10.58
N LEU A 40 -27.83 -21.16 -11.58
CA LEU A 40 -28.89 -20.15 -11.45
C LEU A 40 -30.17 -20.65 -10.75
N LEU A 41 -30.30 -21.96 -10.53
CA LEU A 41 -31.50 -22.57 -9.91
C LEU A 41 -31.30 -22.92 -8.42
N GLY A 42 -30.09 -22.73 -7.88
CA GLY A 42 -29.77 -23.01 -6.48
C GLY A 42 -29.53 -21.72 -5.70
N GLY A 43 -30.52 -21.28 -4.92
CA GLY A 43 -30.37 -20.14 -4.02
C GLY A 43 -29.31 -20.40 -2.93
N GLN A 44 -28.10 -19.90 -3.12
CA GLN A 44 -27.16 -19.63 -2.04
C GLN A 44 -27.19 -18.13 -1.74
N ARG A 45 -27.59 -17.77 -0.51
CA ARG A 45 -27.39 -16.42 0.03
C ARG A 45 -25.89 -16.17 0.16
N SER A 46 -25.29 -15.51 -0.82
CA SER A 46 -23.97 -14.92 -0.67
C SER A 46 -24.07 -13.76 0.31
N VAL A 47 -23.30 -13.83 1.41
CA VAL A 47 -23.05 -12.66 2.26
C VAL A 47 -22.45 -11.58 1.35
N ALA A 48 -23.10 -10.42 1.26
CA ALA A 48 -22.61 -9.32 0.43
C ALA A 48 -21.22 -8.90 0.94
N ARG A 49 -20.20 -9.06 0.09
CA ARG A 49 -18.83 -8.64 0.37
C ARG A 49 -18.85 -7.13 0.61
N VAL A 50 -18.40 -6.69 1.77
CA VAL A 50 -18.20 -5.26 2.03
C VAL A 50 -16.93 -4.88 1.30
N ASP A 51 -17.02 -3.90 0.38
CA ASP A 51 -15.85 -3.44 -0.35
C ASP A 51 -14.84 -2.85 0.64
N ALA A 52 -13.79 -3.62 0.93
CA ALA A 52 -12.85 -3.31 1.98
C ALA A 52 -11.80 -2.27 1.53
N GLY A 53 -11.85 -1.83 0.27
CA GLY A 53 -10.87 -0.96 -0.34
C GLY A 53 -9.66 -1.72 -0.87
N LEU A 54 -8.57 -0.99 -1.11
CA LEU A 54 -7.31 -1.55 -1.59
C LEU A 54 -6.72 -2.51 -0.55
N PHE A 55 -6.15 -3.62 -1.02
CA PHE A 55 -5.44 -4.58 -0.19
C PHE A 55 -3.95 -4.31 -0.26
N CYS A 56 -3.30 -4.32 0.89
CA CYS A 56 -1.85 -4.31 0.94
C CYS A 56 -1.31 -5.64 0.40
N LYS A 57 -0.58 -5.62 -0.73
CA LYS A 57 -0.04 -6.83 -1.38
C LYS A 57 0.96 -7.59 -0.49
N GLU A 58 1.71 -6.87 0.35
CA GLU A 58 2.73 -7.44 1.25
C GLU A 58 2.14 -8.11 2.50
N HIS A 59 0.98 -7.63 2.96
CA HIS A 59 0.41 -8.03 4.25
C HIS A 59 -1.03 -8.54 4.13
N GLY A 60 -1.57 -8.80 2.93
CA GLY A 60 -2.82 -9.56 2.73
C GLY A 60 -4.05 -9.11 3.53
N VAL A 61 -4.11 -7.84 3.95
CA VAL A 61 -5.23 -7.21 4.66
C VAL A 61 -5.63 -5.91 3.95
N PRO A 62 -6.90 -5.48 4.08
CA PRO A 62 -7.31 -4.18 3.59
C PRO A 62 -6.44 -3.06 4.18
N GLU A 63 -6.05 -2.06 3.38
CA GLU A 63 -5.14 -0.98 3.78
C GLU A 63 -5.61 -0.25 5.04
N LYS A 64 -6.92 -0.08 5.20
CA LYS A 64 -7.56 0.52 6.37
C LYS A 64 -7.34 -0.23 7.69
N PHE A 65 -6.80 -1.45 7.63
CA PHE A 65 -6.45 -2.27 8.78
C PHE A 65 -4.95 -2.61 8.83
N CYS A 66 -4.14 -2.12 7.89
CA CYS A 66 -2.72 -2.44 7.78
C CYS A 66 -1.87 -1.49 8.64
N THR A 67 -1.71 -1.81 9.93
CA THR A 67 -0.86 -1.05 10.87
C THR A 67 0.64 -1.13 10.56
N LEU A 68 1.05 -2.00 9.64
CA LEU A 68 2.43 -2.14 9.16
C LEU A 68 2.77 -1.11 8.07
N CYS A 69 1.81 -0.76 7.21
CA CYS A 69 1.98 0.27 6.20
C CYS A 69 1.51 1.66 6.65
N HIS A 70 0.59 1.70 7.63
CA HIS A 70 0.02 2.94 8.17
C HIS A 70 0.13 2.95 9.71
N GLU A 71 1.22 3.54 10.21
CA GLU A 71 1.53 3.64 11.64
C GLU A 71 0.41 4.39 12.40
N GLU A 72 -0.22 5.37 11.76
CA GLU A 72 -1.35 6.16 12.26
C GLU A 72 -2.62 5.35 12.61
N LEU A 73 -2.73 4.10 12.13
CA LEU A 73 -3.86 3.23 12.46
C LEU A 73 -3.72 2.56 13.83
N LYS A 74 -2.49 2.47 14.39
CA LYS A 74 -2.22 1.78 15.67
C LYS A 74 -2.97 2.40 16.85
N SER A 75 -3.26 3.70 16.81
CA SER A 75 -3.96 4.43 17.88
C SER A 75 -5.47 4.55 17.66
N ARG A 76 -5.97 4.21 16.46
CA ARG A 76 -7.37 4.35 16.07
C ARG A 76 -8.13 3.02 16.04
N LEU A 77 -7.45 1.92 15.83
CA LEU A 77 -8.07 0.60 15.76
C LEU A 77 -8.30 0.05 17.17
N VAL A 78 -9.55 -0.30 17.47
CA VAL A 78 -9.92 -0.97 18.72
C VAL A 78 -9.39 -2.40 18.65
N LEU A 79 -8.52 -2.77 19.58
CA LEU A 79 -7.93 -4.10 19.64
C LEU A 79 -8.80 -5.04 20.48
N CYS A 80 -9.02 -6.24 19.96
CA CYS A 80 -9.58 -7.36 20.70
C CYS A 80 -8.67 -7.69 21.89
N LYS A 81 -9.23 -7.72 23.10
CA LYS A 81 -8.49 -7.91 24.35
C LYS A 81 -7.80 -9.27 24.48
N GLU A 82 -8.36 -10.31 23.86
CA GLU A 82 -7.87 -11.69 23.96
C GLU A 82 -6.76 -12.00 22.93
N HIS A 83 -6.78 -11.35 21.76
CA HIS A 83 -5.95 -11.72 20.61
C HIS A 83 -5.09 -10.58 20.04
N GLY A 84 -5.22 -9.35 20.54
CA GLY A 84 -4.34 -8.23 20.19
C GLY A 84 -4.47 -7.70 18.75
N LEU A 85 -5.56 -8.03 18.05
CA LEU A 85 -5.85 -7.63 16.67
C LEU A 85 -6.97 -6.60 16.61
N PRO A 86 -7.08 -5.79 15.55
CA PRO A 86 -8.26 -4.95 15.35
C PRO A 86 -9.54 -5.82 15.38
N GLU A 87 -10.47 -5.46 16.26
CA GLU A 87 -11.64 -6.27 16.62
C GLU A 87 -12.44 -6.70 15.38
N GLU A 88 -12.57 -5.81 14.40
CA GLU A 88 -13.35 -6.04 13.18
C GLU A 88 -12.81 -7.13 12.26
N ILE A 89 -11.51 -7.45 12.32
CA ILE A 89 -10.88 -8.46 11.45
C ILE A 89 -10.44 -9.72 12.22
N CYS A 90 -10.76 -9.82 13.50
CA CYS A 90 -10.43 -10.97 14.32
C CYS A 90 -11.33 -12.17 13.96
N THR A 91 -10.84 -13.09 13.13
CA THR A 91 -11.66 -14.25 12.68
C THR A 91 -11.94 -15.27 13.79
N LEU A 92 -11.19 -15.22 14.90
CA LEU A 92 -11.46 -16.04 16.09
C LEU A 92 -12.70 -15.57 16.86
N CYS A 93 -12.93 -14.25 16.92
CA CYS A 93 -14.10 -13.67 17.59
C CYS A 93 -15.27 -13.45 16.62
N HIS A 94 -14.96 -13.21 15.35
CA HIS A 94 -15.91 -12.96 14.26
C HIS A 94 -15.62 -13.89 13.07
N PRO A 95 -16.15 -15.13 13.07
CA PRO A 95 -15.85 -16.12 12.04
C PRO A 95 -16.38 -15.73 10.64
N ASP A 96 -17.30 -14.77 10.57
CA ASP A 96 -17.80 -14.15 9.35
C ASP A 96 -16.85 -13.11 8.75
N ALA A 97 -15.85 -12.63 9.49
CA ALA A 97 -14.91 -11.60 9.04
C ALA A 97 -14.07 -12.05 7.83
N GLU A 98 -13.75 -13.34 7.71
CA GLU A 98 -13.04 -13.91 6.55
C GLU A 98 -13.84 -13.70 5.26
N ALA A 99 -15.13 -14.07 5.28
CA ALA A 99 -16.02 -13.92 4.13
C ALA A 99 -16.37 -12.45 3.85
N LYS A 100 -16.54 -11.65 4.93
CA LYS A 100 -16.93 -10.24 4.86
C LYS A 100 -15.84 -9.36 4.26
N TYR A 101 -14.57 -9.63 4.62
CA TYR A 101 -13.41 -8.82 4.21
C TYR A 101 -12.44 -9.55 3.29
N GLY A 102 -12.77 -10.75 2.80
CA GLY A 102 -11.96 -11.49 1.83
C GLY A 102 -10.53 -11.76 2.32
N LEU A 103 -10.36 -12.07 3.60
CA LEU A 103 -9.05 -12.29 4.21
C LEU A 103 -8.43 -13.59 3.66
N THR A 104 -7.17 -13.54 3.21
CA THR A 104 -6.46 -14.71 2.66
C THR A 104 -5.33 -15.17 3.56
N MET A 105 -5.00 -16.48 3.51
CA MET A 105 -3.90 -17.14 4.24
C MET A 105 -4.11 -17.22 5.76
N ILE A 106 -5.19 -17.83 6.26
CA ILE A 106 -5.44 -17.91 7.71
C ILE A 106 -4.77 -19.14 8.35
N CYS A 107 -4.00 -18.93 9.42
CA CYS A 107 -3.46 -19.98 10.27
C CYS A 107 -4.61 -20.64 11.06
N LYS A 108 -4.87 -21.93 10.79
CA LYS A 108 -6.02 -22.66 11.35
C LYS A 108 -6.05 -22.80 12.87
N GLU A 109 -4.90 -22.70 13.55
CA GLU A 109 -4.83 -22.83 15.02
C GLU A 109 -5.13 -21.53 15.78
N HIS A 110 -4.99 -20.37 15.12
CA HIS A 110 -5.06 -19.07 15.80
C HIS A 110 -5.86 -18.01 15.01
N GLY A 111 -6.48 -18.35 13.88
CA GLY A 111 -7.38 -17.45 13.12
C GLY A 111 -6.73 -16.16 12.62
N LEU A 112 -5.40 -16.12 12.50
CA LEU A 112 -4.66 -14.97 11.97
C LEU A 112 -4.30 -15.20 10.49
N PRO A 113 -4.37 -14.17 9.64
CA PRO A 113 -3.59 -14.15 8.40
C PRO A 113 -2.13 -14.51 8.71
N GLY A 114 -1.51 -15.37 7.89
CA GLY A 114 -0.31 -16.13 8.23
C GLY A 114 0.85 -15.23 8.63
N HIS A 115 0.98 -14.09 7.96
CA HIS A 115 1.99 -13.06 8.19
C HIS A 115 1.79 -12.24 9.48
N LEU A 116 0.71 -12.43 10.26
CA LEU A 116 0.52 -11.84 11.59
C LEU A 116 0.69 -12.88 12.71
N CYS A 117 0.84 -14.17 12.38
CA CYS A 117 1.01 -15.24 13.36
C CYS A 117 2.48 -15.34 13.80
N PRO A 118 2.86 -14.96 15.04
CA PRO A 118 4.25 -14.96 15.49
C PRO A 118 4.86 -16.37 15.57
N LYS A 119 4.01 -17.41 15.61
CA LYS A 119 4.42 -18.82 15.55
C LYS A 119 4.72 -19.30 14.12
N CYS A 120 3.93 -18.89 13.12
CA CYS A 120 4.11 -19.32 11.73
C CYS A 120 5.13 -18.46 10.98
N HIS A 121 5.32 -17.21 11.40
CA HIS A 121 6.36 -16.30 10.90
C HIS A 121 7.14 -15.71 12.10
N PRO A 122 8.20 -16.40 12.59
CA PRO A 122 9.07 -15.88 13.64
C PRO A 122 9.75 -14.56 13.25
N ALA A 123 9.79 -14.25 11.96
CA ALA A 123 10.25 -12.98 11.40
C ALA A 123 9.40 -11.75 11.81
N LEU A 124 8.20 -11.93 12.38
CA LEU A 124 7.50 -10.83 13.05
C LEU A 124 8.16 -10.40 14.37
N LEU A 125 8.98 -11.29 14.95
CA LEU A 125 9.88 -10.97 16.06
C LEU A 125 11.31 -10.65 15.56
N GLY A 126 11.51 -10.59 14.23
CA GLY A 126 12.82 -10.48 13.60
C GLY A 126 12.73 -10.29 12.08
N GLY A 127 12.26 -9.13 11.65
CA GLY A 127 12.45 -8.65 10.28
C GLY A 127 13.81 -7.98 10.16
N GLU A 128 14.29 -7.76 8.93
CA GLU A 128 15.49 -6.97 8.64
C GLU A 128 15.57 -5.74 9.53
N VAL A 129 16.49 -5.79 10.49
CA VAL A 129 16.65 -4.69 11.41
C VAL A 129 17.40 -3.59 10.65
N LYS A 130 16.67 -2.58 10.17
CA LYS A 130 17.16 -1.19 10.25
C LYS A 130 17.28 -0.81 11.73
N SER A 131 18.04 -1.57 12.51
CA SER A 131 18.45 -1.09 13.82
C SER A 131 19.69 -0.29 13.60
N ASP A 132 19.76 0.85 14.27
CA ASP A 132 21.01 1.56 14.52
C ASP A 132 22.03 0.70 15.30
N TRP A 133 21.75 -0.60 15.53
CA TRP A 133 22.46 -1.59 16.33
C TRP A 133 22.87 -2.82 15.52
N CYS A 134 24.09 -3.29 15.75
CA CYS A 134 24.66 -4.49 15.17
C CYS A 134 24.08 -5.75 15.85
N PRO A 135 23.37 -6.63 15.12
CA PRO A 135 22.72 -7.81 15.70
C PRO A 135 23.71 -8.85 16.24
N LEU A 136 24.94 -8.89 15.72
CA LEU A 136 25.99 -9.82 16.16
C LEU A 136 26.69 -9.37 17.45
N HIS A 137 26.84 -8.05 17.64
CA HIS A 137 27.70 -7.48 18.67
C HIS A 137 26.95 -6.66 19.72
N GLY A 138 25.65 -6.39 19.51
CA GLY A 138 24.80 -5.70 20.48
C GLY A 138 25.26 -4.28 20.80
N VAL A 139 25.83 -3.58 19.81
CA VAL A 139 26.30 -2.19 19.89
C VAL A 139 25.82 -1.41 18.68
N PRO A 140 25.69 -0.08 18.72
CA PRO A 140 25.31 0.70 17.54
C PRO A 140 26.20 0.40 16.33
N LEU A 141 25.65 0.34 15.12
CA LEU A 141 26.40 0.10 13.88
C LEU A 141 27.50 1.16 13.67
N SER A 142 27.20 2.41 14.03
CA SER A 142 28.15 3.54 14.04
C SER A 142 29.32 3.39 15.02
N LEU A 143 29.22 2.43 15.96
CA LEU A 143 30.24 2.14 16.95
C LEU A 143 30.86 0.75 16.74
N CYS A 144 30.38 -0.06 15.79
CA CYS A 144 30.82 -1.45 15.66
C CYS A 144 32.14 -1.59 14.86
N THR A 145 33.27 -1.34 15.51
CA THR A 145 34.61 -1.46 14.89
C THR A 145 34.98 -2.90 14.48
N ARG A 146 34.16 -3.89 14.81
CA ARG A 146 34.36 -5.29 14.41
C ARG A 146 33.71 -5.61 13.06
N CYS A 147 32.57 -5.00 12.75
CA CYS A 147 31.93 -5.08 11.43
C CYS A 147 32.47 -4.02 10.46
N ALA A 148 32.87 -2.85 10.98
CA ALA A 148 33.48 -1.77 10.21
C ALA A 148 34.80 -1.31 10.88
N PRO A 149 35.94 -1.99 10.62
CA PRO A 149 37.24 -1.69 11.22
C PRO A 149 37.71 -0.25 11.07
N GLU A 150 37.29 0.42 10.00
CA GLU A 150 37.63 1.82 9.70
C GLU A 150 37.11 2.82 10.74
N LEU A 151 36.01 2.50 11.44
CA LEU A 151 35.46 3.35 12.51
C LEU A 151 36.43 3.53 13.68
N ALA A 152 37.38 2.62 13.87
CA ALA A 152 38.40 2.74 14.91
C ALA A 152 39.33 3.95 14.70
N LYS A 153 39.44 4.45 13.46
CA LYS A 153 40.26 5.63 13.12
C LYS A 153 39.55 6.94 13.45
N THR A 154 38.23 6.93 13.50
CA THR A 154 37.40 8.14 13.71
C THR A 154 36.82 8.22 15.11
N LEU A 155 36.66 7.10 15.80
CA LEU A 155 36.11 7.06 17.16
C LEU A 155 37.20 7.35 18.21
N PRO A 156 36.91 8.17 19.23
CA PRO A 156 37.81 8.36 20.36
C PRO A 156 37.88 7.08 21.18
N CYS A 157 38.88 6.26 20.87
CA CYS A 157 39.16 5.00 21.56
C CYS A 157 40.08 5.22 22.76
N CYS A 158 39.90 4.43 23.81
CA CYS A 158 40.83 4.37 24.93
C CYS A 158 42.15 3.75 24.47
N GLU A 159 43.27 4.44 24.68
CA GLU A 159 44.62 3.99 24.25
C GLU A 159 45.02 2.64 24.85
N ALA A 160 44.60 2.35 26.09
CA ALA A 160 44.96 1.13 26.79
C ALA A 160 44.16 -0.12 26.34
N HIS A 161 42.92 0.05 25.88
CA HIS A 161 41.99 -1.07 25.65
C HIS A 161 41.37 -1.12 24.26
N GLY A 162 41.59 -0.10 23.41
CA GLY A 162 41.12 -0.08 22.02
C GLY A 162 39.60 -0.05 21.86
N VAL A 163 38.87 0.39 22.89
CA VAL A 163 37.40 0.49 22.91
C VAL A 163 37.00 1.97 22.98
N PRO A 164 35.91 2.42 22.31
CA PRO A 164 35.41 3.77 22.45
C PRO A 164 35.30 4.18 23.93
N VAL A 165 35.80 5.38 24.28
CA VAL A 165 35.87 5.84 25.69
C VAL A 165 34.49 5.84 26.37
N THR A 166 33.41 5.97 25.58
CA THR A 166 32.01 5.93 26.03
C THR A 166 31.48 4.53 26.32
N LEU A 167 32.20 3.47 25.92
CA LEU A 167 31.80 2.07 26.08
C LEU A 167 32.88 1.21 26.77
N CYS A 168 33.97 1.83 27.23
CA CYS A 168 35.09 1.12 27.85
C CYS A 168 34.75 0.70 29.29
N THR A 169 34.13 -0.48 29.45
CA THR A 169 33.77 -1.04 30.76
C THR A 169 34.97 -1.40 31.64
N ALA A 170 36.19 -1.45 31.06
CA ALA A 170 37.42 -1.65 31.83
C ALA A 170 37.83 -0.38 32.59
N CYS A 171 37.63 0.80 32.01
CA CYS A 171 37.89 2.09 32.66
C CYS A 171 36.68 2.64 33.41
N ARG A 172 35.47 2.26 33.00
CA ARG A 172 34.18 2.71 33.55
C ARG A 172 33.27 1.51 33.84
N PRO A 173 33.47 0.80 34.96
CA PRO A 173 32.75 -0.43 35.29
C PRO A 173 31.23 -0.25 35.43
N GLU A 174 30.76 0.97 35.71
CA GLU A 174 29.35 1.34 35.75
C GLU A 174 28.60 1.11 34.43
N LEU A 175 29.32 1.15 33.29
CA LEU A 175 28.75 0.92 31.96
C LEU A 175 28.45 -0.56 31.67
N ALA A 176 28.88 -1.48 32.54
CA ALA A 176 28.60 -2.91 32.37
C ALA A 176 27.11 -3.24 32.51
N ARG A 177 26.34 -2.37 33.18
CA ARG A 177 24.89 -2.53 33.39
C ARG A 177 24.13 -2.19 32.10
N GLY A 178 24.15 -3.11 31.13
CA GLY A 178 23.49 -2.96 29.83
C GLY A 178 24.28 -3.52 28.64
N LEU A 179 25.53 -3.95 28.85
CA LEU A 179 26.38 -4.52 27.80
C LEU A 179 26.78 -5.95 28.17
N LYS A 180 26.83 -6.84 27.18
CA LYS A 180 27.50 -8.15 27.36
C LYS A 180 29.00 -7.90 27.50
N THR A 181 29.55 -8.11 28.69
CA THR A 181 30.99 -7.98 28.97
C THR A 181 31.66 -9.35 28.99
N CYS A 182 32.90 -9.41 28.50
CA CYS A 182 33.73 -10.59 28.54
C CYS A 182 34.54 -10.66 29.85
N PRO A 183 35.22 -11.79 30.15
CA PRO A 183 36.11 -11.92 31.30
C PRO A 183 37.23 -10.86 31.38
N HIS A 184 37.62 -10.28 30.24
CA HIS A 184 38.57 -9.15 30.18
C HIS A 184 37.94 -7.79 30.56
N ARG A 185 36.72 -7.77 31.10
CA ARG A 185 35.96 -6.58 31.50
C ARG A 185 35.75 -5.56 30.38
N LEU A 186 35.74 -6.01 29.13
CA LEU A 186 35.39 -5.21 27.96
C LEU A 186 34.04 -5.67 27.40
N PRO A 187 33.31 -4.82 26.68
CA PRO A 187 32.15 -5.31 25.94
C PRO A 187 32.63 -6.32 24.90
N VAL A 188 31.96 -7.48 24.82
CA VAL A 188 32.38 -8.60 23.94
C VAL A 188 32.52 -8.14 22.49
N ALA A 189 31.71 -7.15 22.08
CA ALA A 189 31.75 -6.48 20.78
C ALA A 189 33.14 -5.93 20.38
N PHE A 190 33.92 -5.45 21.35
CA PHE A 190 35.19 -4.76 21.12
C PHE A 190 36.41 -5.55 21.57
N CYS A 191 36.21 -6.67 22.29
CA CYS A 191 37.31 -7.52 22.74
C CYS A 191 37.85 -8.36 21.57
N ARG A 192 39.12 -8.15 21.22
CA ARG A 192 39.82 -8.88 20.15
C ARG A 192 40.49 -10.18 20.61
N ASP A 193 40.31 -10.56 21.86
CA ASP A 193 40.90 -11.79 22.38
C ASP A 193 40.16 -13.03 21.81
N PRO A 194 40.89 -14.04 21.28
CA PRO A 194 40.29 -15.26 20.72
C PRO A 194 39.41 -16.04 21.71
N SER A 195 39.70 -15.97 23.01
CA SER A 195 38.88 -16.62 24.04
C SER A 195 37.49 -16.02 24.18
N CYS A 196 37.29 -14.77 23.71
CA CYS A 196 36.02 -14.06 23.78
C CYS A 196 35.13 -14.25 22.56
N GLU A 197 35.63 -14.95 21.53
CA GLU A 197 34.91 -15.17 20.28
C GLU A 197 33.67 -16.06 20.46
N GLY A 198 33.70 -16.97 21.45
CA GLY A 198 32.56 -17.82 21.82
C GLY A 198 31.42 -17.08 22.52
N LEU A 199 31.64 -15.86 23.02
CA LEU A 199 30.64 -15.06 23.74
C LEU A 199 29.78 -14.19 22.79
N LEU A 200 30.09 -14.19 21.48
CA LEU A 200 29.49 -13.36 20.41
C LEU A 200 28.23 -13.94 19.75
N GLY A 201 27.60 -14.95 20.35
CA GLY A 201 26.62 -15.76 19.63
C GLY A 201 25.37 -15.01 19.11
N ALA A 202 25.24 -14.89 17.78
CA ALA A 202 24.14 -15.47 16.97
C ALA A 202 24.07 -14.88 15.54
N ALA A 203 24.85 -15.43 14.60
CA ALA A 203 24.51 -15.64 13.18
C ALA A 203 25.79 -15.96 12.39
N ARG A 204 26.34 -17.16 12.59
CA ARG A 204 27.19 -17.74 11.54
C ARG A 204 26.27 -18.47 10.56
N SER A 205 26.28 -18.02 9.31
CA SER A 205 25.78 -18.78 8.17
C SER A 205 26.51 -20.14 8.14
N LYS A 206 25.73 -21.22 8.01
CA LYS A 206 26.25 -22.58 7.93
C LYS A 206 27.08 -22.73 6.64
N GLU A 207 28.40 -22.81 6.76
CA GLU A 207 29.09 -23.96 6.16
C GLU A 207 28.76 -25.15 7.06
N SER A 208 27.89 -26.03 6.58
CA SER A 208 27.43 -27.20 7.31
C SER A 208 28.53 -28.25 7.39
N LYS A 209 29.43 -28.13 8.37
CA LYS A 209 29.88 -29.31 9.11
C LYS A 209 28.87 -29.58 10.21
N VAL A 210 27.75 -30.19 9.80
CA VAL A 210 26.99 -30.99 10.75
C VAL A 210 27.79 -32.27 10.86
N ASP A 211 28.46 -32.50 11.98
CA ASP A 211 28.93 -33.84 12.33
C ASP A 211 27.68 -34.68 12.57
N LEU A 212 27.10 -35.17 11.46
CA LEU A 212 26.03 -36.16 11.53
C LEU A 212 26.61 -37.40 12.22
N PRO A 213 25.87 -38.03 13.14
CA PRO A 213 26.34 -39.26 13.78
C PRO A 213 26.64 -40.30 12.70
N VAL A 214 27.91 -40.71 12.60
CA VAL A 214 28.35 -41.72 11.63
C VAL A 214 27.84 -43.08 12.08
N VAL A 215 26.84 -43.61 11.39
CA VAL A 215 26.36 -44.98 11.59
C VAL A 215 27.30 -45.94 10.88
N ARG A 216 28.01 -46.78 11.65
CA ARG A 216 28.87 -47.84 11.11
C ARG A 216 28.06 -49.13 10.99
N LEU A 217 27.92 -49.63 9.77
CA LEU A 217 27.34 -50.95 9.52
C LEU A 217 28.46 -52.00 9.56
N ALA A 218 28.16 -53.18 10.10
CA ALA A 218 29.15 -54.24 10.24
C ALA A 218 29.62 -54.85 8.90
N GLY A 219 28.89 -54.62 7.79
CA GLY A 219 29.33 -55.04 6.46
C GLY A 219 28.37 -54.63 5.35
N ALA A 220 28.86 -54.63 4.11
CA ALA A 220 28.08 -54.25 2.92
C ALA A 220 26.85 -55.15 2.67
N ASP A 221 26.90 -56.41 3.10
CA ASP A 221 25.78 -57.34 3.00
C ASP A 221 24.58 -56.96 3.88
N ILE A 222 24.86 -56.35 5.03
CA ILE A 222 23.84 -55.87 5.96
C ILE A 222 23.17 -54.62 5.37
N ALA A 223 23.95 -53.72 4.75
CA ALA A 223 23.42 -52.55 4.06
C ALA A 223 22.48 -52.95 2.92
N ARG A 224 22.85 -53.96 2.11
CA ARG A 224 22.00 -54.49 1.03
C ARG A 224 20.72 -55.15 1.55
N LYS A 225 20.82 -56.00 2.58
CA LYS A 225 19.63 -56.63 3.21
C LYS A 225 18.71 -55.59 3.86
N ALA A 226 19.26 -54.47 4.31
CA ALA A 226 18.50 -53.33 4.83
C ALA A 226 17.92 -52.41 3.74
N GLY A 227 18.16 -52.70 2.44
CA GLY A 227 17.64 -51.90 1.33
C GLY A 227 18.38 -50.58 1.08
N ILE A 228 19.61 -50.44 1.57
CA ILE A 228 20.42 -49.23 1.37
C ILE A 228 21.08 -49.29 -0.01
N GLU A 229 20.66 -48.41 -0.90
CA GLU A 229 21.25 -48.21 -2.22
C GLU A 229 22.18 -46.99 -2.22
N MET A 230 23.28 -47.06 -2.97
CA MET A 230 24.26 -45.97 -3.10
C MET A 230 24.49 -45.63 -4.56
N SER A 231 24.60 -44.34 -4.86
CA SER A 231 24.99 -43.82 -6.17
C SER A 231 26.04 -42.72 -5.99
N PRO A 232 27.03 -42.59 -6.90
CA PRO A 232 27.94 -41.45 -6.90
C PRO A 232 27.17 -40.14 -7.00
N ALA A 233 27.56 -39.13 -6.20
CA ALA A 233 27.05 -37.79 -6.37
C ALA A 233 27.59 -37.21 -7.70
N ALA A 234 26.69 -36.76 -8.57
CA ALA A 234 27.05 -36.09 -9.81
C ALA A 234 26.80 -34.58 -9.69
N VAL A 235 27.69 -33.79 -10.25
CA VAL A 235 27.50 -32.34 -10.36
C VAL A 235 26.63 -32.07 -11.57
N GLY A 236 25.54 -31.32 -11.39
CA GLY A 236 24.66 -30.89 -12.46
C GLY A 236 24.24 -29.43 -12.24
N THR A 237 23.99 -28.72 -13.34
CA THR A 237 23.43 -27.37 -13.27
C THR A 237 21.95 -27.48 -12.92
N ILE A 238 21.59 -26.95 -11.75
CA ILE A 238 20.19 -26.78 -11.36
C ILE A 238 19.83 -25.33 -11.66
N GLU A 239 18.83 -25.11 -12.49
CA GLU A 239 18.22 -23.79 -12.70
C GLU A 239 17.00 -23.67 -11.78
N PRO A 240 17.13 -23.02 -10.61
CA PRO A 240 15.99 -22.80 -9.74
C PRO A 240 15.01 -21.85 -10.41
N SER A 241 13.89 -22.37 -10.90
CA SER A 241 12.75 -21.57 -11.36
C SER A 241 11.69 -21.47 -10.27
N VAL A 242 11.16 -20.28 -10.03
CA VAL A 242 9.98 -20.07 -9.19
C VAL A 242 8.81 -19.72 -10.10
N LYS A 243 7.71 -20.47 -9.99
CA LYS A 243 6.44 -20.14 -10.67
C LYS A 243 5.61 -19.28 -9.73
N GLY A 244 5.11 -18.15 -10.23
CA GLY A 244 4.25 -17.24 -9.48
C GLY A 244 3.19 -16.61 -10.38
N ALA A 245 2.13 -16.11 -9.77
CA ALA A 245 1.14 -15.29 -10.46
C ALA A 245 1.67 -13.86 -10.61
N GLY A 246 1.41 -13.24 -11.75
CA GLY A 246 1.71 -11.84 -12.02
C GLY A 246 0.44 -11.09 -12.38
N GLU A 247 0.44 -9.79 -12.13
CA GLU A 247 -0.61 -8.87 -12.53
C GLU A 247 -0.01 -7.77 -13.40
N VAL A 248 -0.70 -7.40 -14.47
CA VAL A 248 -0.30 -6.28 -15.32
C VAL A 248 -0.88 -5.00 -14.72
N GLY A 249 0.00 -4.13 -14.24
CA GLY A 249 -0.35 -2.79 -13.77
C GLY A 249 -0.22 -1.75 -14.88
N TYR A 250 -0.78 -0.56 -14.62
CA TYR A 250 -0.48 0.61 -15.44
C TYR A 250 0.95 1.08 -15.19
N ASP A 251 1.57 1.62 -16.24
CA ASP A 251 2.76 2.42 -16.07
C ASP A 251 2.35 3.77 -15.45
N GLU A 252 2.65 3.97 -14.17
CA GLU A 252 2.31 5.18 -13.42
C GLU A 252 2.91 6.45 -14.04
N THR A 253 3.97 6.35 -14.86
CA THR A 253 4.53 7.50 -15.59
C THR A 253 3.68 7.92 -16.78
N ARG A 254 2.80 7.03 -17.25
CA ARG A 254 1.88 7.23 -18.39
C ARG A 254 0.41 7.29 -17.98
N LEU A 255 0.12 7.25 -16.67
CA LEU A 255 -1.21 7.38 -16.12
C LEU A 255 -1.46 8.82 -15.69
N SER A 256 -2.58 9.42 -16.13
CA SER A 256 -3.02 10.73 -15.65
C SER A 256 -4.43 10.65 -15.08
N ARG A 257 -4.59 11.11 -13.84
CA ARG A 257 -5.90 11.20 -13.17
C ARG A 257 -6.42 12.62 -13.32
N VAL A 258 -7.31 12.83 -14.30
CA VAL A 258 -7.94 14.13 -14.56
C VAL A 258 -8.98 14.40 -13.47
N ARG A 259 -8.93 15.59 -12.86
CA ARG A 259 -9.89 16.05 -11.84
C ARG A 259 -10.48 17.38 -12.25
N ALA A 260 -11.74 17.60 -11.88
CA ALA A 260 -12.37 18.91 -12.04
C ALA A 260 -11.62 19.96 -11.21
N ARG A 261 -11.41 21.15 -11.79
CA ARG A 261 -10.75 22.28 -11.10
C ARG A 261 -11.65 22.95 -10.06
N VAL A 262 -12.97 22.89 -10.28
CA VAL A 262 -13.98 23.56 -9.46
C VAL A 262 -15.12 22.56 -9.20
N PRO A 263 -15.70 22.52 -7.99
CA PRO A 263 -16.90 21.72 -7.75
C PRO A 263 -18.06 22.18 -8.64
N GLY A 264 -18.87 21.22 -9.07
CA GLY A 264 -20.02 21.46 -9.94
C GLY A 264 -20.82 20.20 -10.20
N VAL A 265 -21.91 20.37 -10.93
CA VAL A 265 -22.77 19.28 -11.41
C VAL A 265 -22.25 18.83 -12.77
N LEU A 266 -22.07 17.52 -12.93
CA LEU A 266 -21.72 16.93 -14.22
C LEU A 266 -22.96 16.95 -15.13
N VAL A 267 -22.93 17.78 -16.17
CA VAL A 267 -24.08 17.98 -17.07
C VAL A 267 -24.02 17.01 -18.24
N GLU A 268 -22.83 16.79 -18.79
CA GLU A 268 -22.62 15.92 -19.93
C GLU A 268 -21.33 15.11 -19.78
N VAL A 269 -21.37 13.86 -20.23
CA VAL A 269 -20.22 12.96 -20.33
C VAL A 269 -20.05 12.62 -21.81
N LEU A 270 -18.91 13.02 -22.39
CA LEU A 270 -18.66 12.91 -23.83
C LEU A 270 -17.80 11.69 -24.19
N VAL A 271 -17.21 11.04 -23.18
CA VAL A 271 -16.27 9.92 -23.34
C VAL A 271 -16.58 8.87 -22.27
N THR A 272 -16.54 7.60 -22.67
CA THR A 272 -16.82 6.43 -21.81
C THR A 272 -15.59 5.53 -21.66
N GLU A 273 -15.68 4.52 -20.79
CA GLU A 273 -14.57 3.62 -20.53
C GLU A 273 -14.18 2.83 -21.80
N GLY A 274 -12.90 2.90 -22.16
CA GLY A 274 -12.34 2.21 -23.33
C GLY A 274 -12.22 3.08 -24.59
N ASP A 275 -12.83 4.26 -24.59
CA ASP A 275 -12.68 5.22 -25.69
C ASP A 275 -11.24 5.75 -25.79
N GLN A 276 -10.75 5.88 -27.02
CA GLN A 276 -9.47 6.54 -27.27
C GLN A 276 -9.68 8.05 -27.27
N VAL A 277 -8.80 8.76 -26.55
CA VAL A 277 -8.84 10.21 -26.43
C VAL A 277 -7.50 10.85 -26.73
N GLU A 278 -7.55 12.05 -27.29
CA GLU A 278 -6.38 12.86 -27.58
C GLU A 278 -6.22 14.02 -26.59
N LYS A 279 -5.01 14.58 -26.51
CA LYS A 279 -4.72 15.73 -25.64
C LYS A 279 -5.55 16.93 -26.07
N GLY A 280 -6.34 17.48 -25.14
CA GLY A 280 -7.19 18.64 -25.38
C GLY A 280 -8.62 18.29 -25.79
N GLN A 281 -8.93 17.01 -26.00
CA GLN A 281 -10.30 16.57 -26.21
C GLN A 281 -11.14 16.79 -24.95
N VAL A 282 -12.37 17.28 -25.15
CA VAL A 282 -13.32 17.48 -24.06
C VAL A 282 -13.86 16.13 -23.62
N LEU A 283 -13.67 15.81 -22.34
CA LEU A 283 -14.12 14.54 -21.76
C LEU A 283 -15.54 14.65 -21.16
N ALA A 284 -15.85 15.80 -20.57
CA ALA A 284 -17.10 16.06 -19.87
C ALA A 284 -17.35 17.57 -19.71
N VAL A 285 -18.61 17.94 -19.48
CA VAL A 285 -19.04 19.31 -19.20
C VAL A 285 -19.57 19.38 -17.77
N ILE A 286 -19.05 20.35 -17.01
CA ILE A 286 -19.40 20.58 -15.60
C ILE A 286 -19.99 21.98 -15.47
N ASP A 287 -21.17 22.07 -14.88
CA ASP A 287 -21.78 23.33 -14.48
C ASP A 287 -21.42 23.66 -13.03
N SER A 288 -20.85 24.84 -12.80
CA SER A 288 -20.31 25.25 -11.50
C SER A 288 -20.89 26.58 -11.05
N ALA A 289 -21.66 26.53 -9.97
CA ALA A 289 -22.18 27.71 -9.30
C ALA A 289 -21.06 28.65 -8.81
N ALA A 290 -19.99 28.08 -8.23
CA ALA A 290 -18.85 28.85 -7.73
C ALA A 290 -18.13 29.63 -8.84
N LEU A 291 -18.09 29.08 -10.06
CA LEU A 291 -17.57 29.76 -11.24
C LEU A 291 -18.50 30.86 -11.73
N GLY A 292 -19.81 30.59 -11.76
CA GLY A 292 -20.84 31.56 -12.11
C GLY A 292 -20.84 32.78 -11.19
N GLU A 293 -20.77 32.57 -9.87
CA GLU A 293 -20.66 33.64 -8.87
C GLU A 293 -19.41 34.49 -9.09
N ALA A 294 -18.24 33.86 -9.27
CA ALA A 294 -17.00 34.59 -9.52
C ALA A 294 -17.07 35.43 -10.81
N LYS A 295 -17.76 34.94 -11.86
CA LYS A 295 -17.96 35.70 -13.10
C LYS A 295 -18.91 36.88 -12.87
N ALA A 296 -20.00 36.67 -12.14
CA ALA A 296 -20.95 37.71 -11.79
C ALA A 296 -20.28 38.84 -10.98
N ASP A 297 -19.48 38.50 -9.97
CA ASP A 297 -18.73 39.46 -9.15
C ASP A 297 -17.80 40.33 -10.01
N TYR A 298 -17.07 39.72 -10.94
CA TYR A 298 -16.17 40.46 -11.83
C TYR A 298 -16.92 41.40 -12.78
N LEU A 299 -18.00 40.92 -13.39
CA LEU A 299 -18.84 41.73 -14.28
C LEU A 299 -19.50 42.89 -13.54
N ALA A 300 -19.86 42.71 -12.26
CA ALA A 300 -20.40 43.77 -11.41
C ALA A 300 -19.34 44.83 -11.04
N ALA A 301 -18.06 44.44 -10.94
CA ALA A 301 -16.97 45.36 -10.60
C ALA A 301 -16.53 46.27 -11.77
N LEU A 302 -16.65 45.80 -13.02
CA LEU A 302 -16.29 46.57 -14.23
C LEU A 302 -16.96 47.96 -14.33
N PRO A 303 -18.30 48.09 -14.25
CA PRO A 303 -18.96 49.39 -14.37
C PRO A 303 -18.63 50.33 -13.20
N MET A 304 -18.26 49.80 -12.04
CA MET A 304 -17.87 50.62 -10.88
C MET A 304 -16.57 51.37 -11.16
N VAL A 305 -15.59 50.72 -11.79
CA VAL A 305 -14.35 51.37 -12.21
C VAL A 305 -14.65 52.49 -13.22
N SER A 306 -15.46 52.21 -14.25
CA SER A 306 -15.79 53.23 -15.26
C SER A 306 -16.57 54.41 -14.67
N LEU A 307 -17.49 54.13 -13.73
CA LEU A 307 -18.29 55.15 -13.05
C LEU A 307 -17.40 56.11 -12.26
N TRP A 308 -16.49 55.58 -11.44
CA TRP A 308 -15.63 56.39 -10.59
C TRP A 308 -14.51 57.07 -11.38
N ALA A 309 -14.01 56.46 -12.46
CA ALA A 309 -13.05 57.08 -13.36
C ALA A 309 -13.64 58.33 -14.02
N GLY A 310 -14.85 58.23 -14.59
CA GLY A 310 -15.54 59.38 -15.16
C GLY A 310 -15.96 60.42 -14.11
N THR A 311 -16.20 60.00 -12.86
CA THR A 311 -16.51 60.92 -11.75
C THR A 311 -15.27 61.70 -11.31
N LEU A 312 -14.12 61.04 -11.21
CA LEU A 312 -12.83 61.68 -10.93
C LEU A 312 -12.48 62.69 -12.03
N GLU A 313 -12.64 62.30 -13.30
CA GLU A 313 -12.39 63.18 -14.45
C GLU A 313 -13.27 64.43 -14.41
N ARG A 314 -14.59 64.27 -14.22
CA ARG A 314 -15.52 65.41 -14.09
C ARG A 314 -15.18 66.31 -12.91
N ASN A 315 -14.86 65.74 -11.75
CA ASN A 315 -14.53 66.50 -10.55
C ASN A 315 -13.21 67.25 -10.69
N SER A 316 -12.22 66.67 -11.39
CA SER A 316 -10.96 67.35 -11.73
C SER A 316 -11.25 68.58 -12.58
N ALA A 317 -12.02 68.42 -13.66
CA ALA A 317 -12.36 69.52 -14.55
C ALA A 317 -13.18 70.65 -13.88
N LEU A 318 -13.98 70.31 -12.84
CA LEU A 318 -14.73 71.30 -12.06
C LEU A 318 -13.87 72.01 -11.01
N LEU A 319 -12.90 71.30 -10.41
CA LEU A 319 -11.94 71.89 -9.47
C LEU A 319 -11.04 72.90 -10.17
N ASP A 320 -10.57 72.57 -11.38
CA ASP A 320 -9.75 73.48 -12.22
C ASP A 320 -10.47 74.78 -12.56
N LYS A 321 -11.81 74.75 -12.61
CA LYS A 321 -12.68 75.91 -12.82
C LYS A 321 -13.07 76.63 -11.52
N GLY A 322 -12.59 76.17 -10.36
CA GLY A 322 -12.92 76.71 -9.04
C GLY A 322 -14.36 76.42 -8.59
N ILE A 323 -15.04 75.45 -9.19
CA ILE A 323 -16.46 75.13 -8.92
C ILE A 323 -16.59 74.02 -7.86
N ALA A 324 -15.72 73.00 -7.91
CA ALA A 324 -15.77 71.86 -6.99
C ALA A 324 -14.82 72.05 -5.79
N ALA A 325 -15.11 71.36 -4.68
CA ALA A 325 -14.23 71.32 -3.52
C ALA A 325 -13.15 70.23 -3.68
N GLN A 326 -11.93 70.50 -3.19
CA GLN A 326 -10.82 69.53 -3.21
C GLN A 326 -11.17 68.21 -2.51
N LYS A 327 -12.00 68.27 -1.46
CA LYS A 327 -12.54 67.08 -0.78
C LYS A 327 -13.27 66.14 -1.74
N THR A 328 -14.09 66.68 -2.64
CA THR A 328 -14.88 65.90 -3.60
C THR A 328 -14.00 65.20 -4.64
N LEU A 329 -12.85 65.80 -4.98
CA LEU A 329 -11.85 65.14 -5.82
C LEU A 329 -11.20 63.95 -5.10
N LEU A 330 -10.75 64.17 -3.86
CA LEU A 330 -10.12 63.13 -3.03
C LEU A 330 -11.08 61.95 -2.75
N GLU A 331 -12.36 62.23 -2.53
CA GLU A 331 -13.40 61.20 -2.38
C GLU A 331 -13.56 60.38 -3.66
N ALA A 332 -13.64 61.03 -4.83
CA ALA A 332 -13.75 60.34 -6.11
C ALA A 332 -12.51 59.49 -6.42
N GLU A 333 -11.31 59.97 -6.06
CA GLU A 333 -10.06 59.21 -6.23
C GLU A 333 -10.03 57.97 -5.31
N SER A 334 -10.44 58.13 -4.05
CA SER A 334 -10.53 57.01 -3.10
C SER A 334 -11.51 55.94 -3.57
N GLU A 335 -12.69 56.34 -4.05
CA GLU A 335 -13.68 55.39 -4.55
C GLU A 335 -13.25 54.71 -5.86
N LEU A 336 -12.54 55.42 -6.75
CA LEU A 336 -11.93 54.80 -7.93
C LEU A 336 -10.91 53.71 -7.53
N ARG A 337 -9.97 54.04 -6.63
CA ARG A 337 -8.97 53.07 -6.16
C ARG A 337 -9.63 51.85 -5.50
N ARG A 338 -10.72 52.07 -4.77
CA ARG A 338 -11.51 50.98 -4.17
C ARG A 338 -12.17 50.09 -5.22
N ALA A 339 -12.76 50.69 -6.25
CA ALA A 339 -13.38 49.95 -7.35
C ALA A 339 -12.35 49.14 -8.16
N GLU A 340 -11.17 49.72 -8.42
CA GLU A 340 -10.06 49.02 -9.09
C GLU A 340 -9.56 47.84 -8.26
N ALA A 341 -9.43 48.01 -6.95
CA ALA A 341 -9.04 46.91 -6.05
C ALA A 341 -10.05 45.76 -6.06
N GLU A 342 -11.35 46.06 -6.05
CA GLU A 342 -12.38 45.01 -6.11
C GLU A 342 -12.41 44.31 -7.48
N GLN A 343 -12.23 45.06 -8.57
CA GLN A 343 -12.12 44.51 -9.92
C GLN A 343 -10.91 43.58 -10.07
N LEU A 344 -9.75 43.98 -9.52
CA LEU A 344 -8.54 43.15 -9.51
C LEU A 344 -8.75 41.87 -8.70
N LYS A 345 -9.37 41.97 -7.51
CA LYS A 345 -9.69 40.83 -6.65
C LYS A 345 -10.64 39.85 -7.35
N ALA A 346 -11.71 40.34 -7.98
CA ALA A 346 -12.65 39.50 -8.72
C ALA A 346 -11.98 38.82 -9.94
N ARG A 347 -11.13 39.55 -10.68
CA ARG A 347 -10.32 38.97 -11.77
C ARG A 347 -9.38 37.88 -11.28
N GLN A 348 -8.71 38.10 -10.16
CA GLN A 348 -7.80 37.11 -9.59
C GLN A 348 -8.54 35.85 -9.15
N ARG A 349 -9.76 35.99 -8.60
CA ARG A 349 -10.61 34.85 -8.25
C ARG A 349 -10.93 33.99 -9.48
N LEU A 350 -11.26 34.60 -10.63
CA LEU A 350 -11.52 33.87 -11.87
C LEU A 350 -10.28 33.14 -12.41
N ARG A 351 -9.11 33.78 -12.36
CA ARG A 351 -7.83 33.15 -12.74
C ARG A 351 -7.50 31.95 -11.85
N ASN A 352 -7.75 32.05 -10.55
CA ASN A 352 -7.53 30.95 -9.62
C ASN A 352 -8.45 29.75 -9.92
N LEU A 353 -9.63 29.99 -10.51
CA LEU A 353 -10.55 28.94 -10.97
C LEU A 353 -10.21 28.40 -12.37
N GLY A 354 -9.19 28.95 -13.03
CA GLY A 354 -8.66 28.46 -14.30
C GLY A 354 -9.20 29.17 -15.54
N LEU A 355 -9.88 30.32 -15.42
CA LEU A 355 -10.20 31.16 -16.59
C LEU A 355 -9.02 32.09 -16.90
N GLU A 356 -8.50 31.98 -18.11
CA GLU A 356 -7.59 32.98 -18.68
C GLU A 356 -8.35 34.16 -19.27
N ASP A 357 -7.67 35.29 -19.46
CA ASP A 357 -8.30 36.57 -19.86
C ASP A 357 -9.10 36.48 -21.17
N GLU A 358 -8.74 35.56 -22.05
CA GLU A 358 -9.43 35.29 -23.32
C GLU A 358 -10.88 34.78 -23.11
N HIS A 359 -11.12 34.08 -21.99
CA HIS A 359 -12.44 33.61 -21.58
C HIS A 359 -13.25 34.68 -20.83
N LEU A 360 -12.62 35.81 -20.46
CA LEU A 360 -13.26 36.92 -19.76
C LEU A 360 -13.86 37.96 -20.72
N ALA A 361 -13.49 37.91 -22.00
CA ALA A 361 -13.97 38.83 -23.04
C ALA A 361 -15.30 38.41 -23.72
N ARG A 362 -15.88 37.28 -23.30
CA ARG A 362 -17.18 36.74 -23.75
C ARG A 362 -18.13 36.61 -22.57
#